data_AF-A0A1G2Z640-F1
#
_entry.id   AF-A0A1G2Z640-F1
#
_cell.length_a   1.000
_cell.length_b   1.000
_cell.length_c   1.000
_cell.angle_alpha   90.00
_cell.angle_beta   90.00
_cell.angle_gamma   90.00
#
_symmetry.space_group_name_H-M   'P 1'
#
loop_
_entity.id
_entity.type
_entity.pdbx_description
1 polymer ?
#
loop_
_entity_poly.entity_id
_entity_poly.type
_entity_poly.pdbx_seq_one_letter_code
_entity_poly.pdbx_strand_id
1 'polypeptide(L)'
;MGAVVCQVPVGPVQRGPATRWTFRGLDARVRPRIRPGSYASETHGVHFPDPEHLGPHSYRLNWSEKNGIVYTCRGGHIDIAHVRKAADWTGFLAAYVLDRLQRGETRLRFRLWEPSVYTVELTLPANWGLLSTAQREQIARDVSRGLGQYLAYTAMTWHEILTWFGYRPKGYKTEFPSAFSWEDTYSNLLGTCIAAAALQDQERAFDEAVTAILQQQLEELGVQPAHTARNVSRALRGQWYSRKGFLTTISKRSFDVGLDDGCVTPCLVPMLPACEVAQGRLLPVPTLDFLAAYGFSARLEIEPRVWEAGKILDVAYPNRSGRMRKLDPTVHFPRIMSHLEQSAGG
;
A
#
# COMPACT_ATOMS: atom_id res chain seq x y z
N MET A 1 -41.96 39.92 50.05
CA MET A 1 -41.20 40.36 48.86
C MET A 1 -40.28 39.23 48.45
N GLY A 2 -40.72 38.37 47.53
CA GLY A 2 -39.92 37.26 47.00
C GLY A 2 -39.54 37.57 45.56
N ALA A 3 -38.24 37.65 45.27
CA ALA A 3 -37.72 37.89 43.93
C ALA A 3 -37.67 36.55 43.17
N VAL A 4 -38.46 36.45 42.11
CA VAL A 4 -38.42 35.34 41.15
C VAL A 4 -37.25 35.58 40.20
N VAL A 5 -36.26 34.69 40.22
CA VAL A 5 -35.16 34.68 39.26
C VAL A 5 -35.63 33.94 38.01
N CYS A 6 -35.90 34.69 36.93
CA CYS A 6 -36.16 34.13 35.62
C CYS A 6 -34.88 33.49 35.06
N GLN A 7 -34.87 32.16 34.92
CA GLN A 7 -33.85 31.46 34.15
C GLN A 7 -34.10 31.70 32.66
N VAL A 8 -33.12 32.29 31.98
CA VAL A 8 -33.11 32.47 30.52
C VAL A 8 -32.80 31.11 29.89
N PRO A 9 -33.57 30.63 28.89
CA PRO A 9 -33.22 29.40 28.18
C PRO A 9 -31.93 29.60 27.40
N VAL A 10 -30.93 28.76 27.66
CA VAL A 10 -29.73 28.68 26.80
C VAL A 10 -30.17 28.08 25.47
N GLY A 11 -30.29 28.92 24.45
CA GLY A 11 -30.61 28.50 23.09
C GLY A 11 -29.56 27.53 22.52
N PRO A 12 -29.90 26.75 21.48
CA PRO A 12 -28.98 25.83 20.86
C PRO A 12 -27.75 26.60 20.34
N VAL A 13 -26.56 26.16 20.76
CA VAL A 13 -25.28 26.64 20.24
C VAL A 13 -25.31 26.44 18.72
N GLN A 14 -25.37 27.54 17.97
CA GLN A 14 -25.24 27.51 16.52
C GLN A 14 -23.87 26.93 16.17
N ARG A 15 -23.84 25.67 15.75
CA ARG A 15 -22.65 25.08 15.13
C ARG A 15 -22.46 25.77 13.79
N GLY A 16 -21.47 26.66 13.70
CA GLY A 16 -20.92 27.07 12.41
C GLY A 16 -20.49 25.84 11.60
N PRO A 17 -20.32 25.94 10.27
CA PRO A 17 -19.92 24.80 9.45
C PRO A 17 -18.61 24.24 10.02
N ALA A 18 -18.68 23.02 10.58
CA ALA A 18 -17.50 22.36 11.12
C ALA A 18 -16.47 22.24 10.00
N THR A 19 -15.27 22.78 10.22
CA THR A 19 -14.15 22.61 9.31
C THR A 19 -13.94 21.12 9.06
N ARG A 20 -14.03 20.72 7.79
CA ARG A 20 -13.87 19.32 7.41
C ARG A 20 -12.40 18.91 7.65
N TRP A 21 -12.19 17.78 8.31
CA TRP A 21 -10.85 17.23 8.51
C TRP A 21 -10.36 16.65 7.17
N THR A 22 -9.33 17.25 6.60
CA THR A 22 -8.78 16.85 5.30
C THR A 22 -7.26 16.88 5.27
N PHE A 23 -6.64 16.00 4.48
CA PHE A 23 -5.24 16.13 4.09
C PHE A 23 -5.11 17.03 2.86
N ARG A 24 -4.05 17.84 2.78
CA ARG A 24 -3.85 18.79 1.68
C ARG A 24 -3.76 18.03 0.35
N GLY A 25 -4.62 18.38 -0.60
CA GLY A 25 -4.63 17.76 -1.94
C GLY A 25 -5.37 16.42 -2.03
N LEU A 26 -6.01 15.93 -0.97
CA LEU A 26 -6.75 14.66 -0.98
C LEU A 26 -8.25 14.86 -0.67
N ASP A 27 -9.09 14.06 -1.34
CA ASP A 27 -10.53 13.95 -1.06
C ASP A 27 -10.88 12.48 -0.84
N ALA A 28 -11.43 12.18 0.35
CA ALA A 28 -11.89 10.85 0.77
C ALA A 28 -12.91 10.19 -0.18
N ARG A 29 -13.52 10.97 -1.09
CA ARG A 29 -14.50 10.49 -2.07
C ARG A 29 -13.86 10.10 -3.40
N VAL A 30 -12.62 10.52 -3.64
CA VAL A 30 -11.94 10.34 -4.92
C VAL A 30 -10.99 9.16 -4.83
N ARG A 31 -11.37 8.05 -5.47
CA ARG A 31 -10.55 6.85 -5.54
C ARG A 31 -9.31 7.06 -6.43
N PRO A 32 -8.20 6.36 -6.14
CA PRO A 32 -7.03 6.32 -7.02
C PRO A 32 -7.37 5.90 -8.44
N ARG A 33 -6.64 6.43 -9.43
CA ARG A 33 -6.71 5.94 -10.81
C ARG A 33 -6.04 4.56 -10.95
N ILE A 34 -6.34 3.88 -12.05
CA ILE A 34 -5.64 2.64 -12.39
C ILE A 34 -4.21 2.99 -12.85
N ARG A 35 -3.22 2.27 -12.33
CA ARG A 35 -1.82 2.31 -12.77
C ARG A 35 -1.41 0.90 -13.17
N PRO A 36 -1.28 0.59 -14.47
CA PRO A 36 -0.77 -0.70 -14.88
C PRO A 36 0.71 -0.79 -14.50
N GLY A 37 1.05 -1.77 -13.67
CA GLY A 37 2.43 -2.11 -13.35
C GLY A 37 3.13 -2.80 -14.51
N SER A 38 4.44 -2.99 -14.36
CA SER A 38 5.27 -3.77 -15.28
C SER A 38 6.17 -4.68 -14.47
N TYR A 39 6.52 -5.84 -15.01
CA TYR A 39 7.55 -6.67 -14.39
C TYR A 39 8.93 -6.22 -14.87
N ALA A 40 9.92 -6.24 -13.97
CA ALA A 40 11.30 -5.74 -14.15
C ALA A 40 12.15 -6.55 -15.13
N SER A 41 11.51 -7.25 -16.06
CA SER A 41 12.13 -7.99 -17.16
C SER A 41 12.35 -7.10 -18.39
N GLU A 42 13.51 -7.20 -19.03
CA GLU A 42 13.72 -6.55 -20.33
C GLU A 42 12.94 -7.36 -21.37
N THR A 43 11.68 -7.01 -21.57
CA THR A 43 10.73 -7.59 -22.53
C THR A 43 9.91 -6.51 -23.22
N HIS A 44 9.12 -6.88 -24.23
CA HIS A 44 8.36 -5.91 -25.01
C HIS A 44 7.33 -5.18 -24.14
N GLY A 45 7.35 -3.84 -24.17
CA GLY A 45 6.45 -2.99 -23.38
C GLY A 45 6.98 -2.59 -22.00
N VAL A 46 8.14 -3.09 -21.57
CA VAL A 46 8.79 -2.62 -20.34
C VAL A 46 9.66 -1.41 -20.65
N HIS A 47 9.39 -0.31 -19.95
CA HIS A 47 10.11 0.94 -20.10
C HIS A 47 11.10 1.12 -18.94
N PHE A 48 12.31 1.56 -19.24
CA PHE A 48 13.34 1.92 -18.27
C PHE A 48 13.55 3.43 -18.37
N PRO A 49 12.80 4.23 -17.59
CA PRO A 49 12.86 5.68 -17.71
C PRO A 49 14.14 6.23 -17.10
N ASP A 50 14.48 7.46 -17.49
CA ASP A 50 15.48 8.25 -16.80
C ASP A 50 14.97 8.62 -15.39
N PRO A 51 15.67 8.19 -14.31
CA PRO A 51 15.23 8.43 -12.94
C PRO A 51 15.18 9.92 -12.56
N GLU A 52 15.97 10.77 -13.21
CA GLU A 52 15.95 12.23 -12.97
C GLU A 52 14.74 12.92 -13.63
N HIS A 53 14.08 12.22 -14.56
CA HIS A 53 13.01 12.78 -15.39
C HIS A 53 11.71 11.96 -15.33
N LEU A 54 11.37 11.41 -14.15
CA LEU A 54 10.13 10.65 -13.90
C LEU A 54 8.85 11.50 -13.92
N GLY A 55 9.00 12.83 -13.87
CA GLY A 55 7.89 13.78 -13.83
C GLY A 55 7.13 13.78 -12.49
N PRO A 56 6.24 14.76 -12.29
CA PRO A 56 5.50 14.89 -11.05
C PRO A 56 4.51 13.73 -10.88
N HIS A 57 4.42 13.21 -9.65
CA HIS A 57 3.32 12.35 -9.27
C HIS A 57 2.01 13.10 -9.44
N SER A 58 0.99 12.41 -9.94
CA SER A 58 -0.38 12.92 -9.88
C SER A 58 -1.39 11.84 -9.59
N TYR A 59 -2.23 12.11 -8.60
CA TYR A 59 -3.40 11.30 -8.26
C TYR A 59 -4.40 11.21 -9.42
N ARG A 60 -4.37 12.17 -10.35
CA ARG A 60 -5.16 12.22 -11.58
C ARG A 60 -4.32 11.88 -12.80
N LEU A 61 -4.96 11.77 -13.96
CA LEU A 61 -4.24 11.54 -15.21
C LEU A 61 -3.34 12.74 -15.49
N ASN A 62 -2.04 12.50 -15.58
CA ASN A 62 -1.02 13.48 -15.96
C ASN A 62 -0.09 12.84 -17.00
N TRP A 63 0.04 13.48 -18.16
CA TRP A 63 0.85 12.99 -19.28
C TRP A 63 2.35 13.17 -19.08
N SER A 64 2.76 14.08 -18.20
CA SER A 64 4.16 14.29 -17.84
C SER A 64 4.69 13.24 -16.85
N GLU A 65 3.79 12.47 -16.23
CA GLU A 65 4.14 11.42 -15.28
C GLU A 65 4.60 10.16 -16.03
N LYS A 66 5.86 9.75 -15.84
CA LYS A 66 6.45 8.57 -16.49
C LYS A 66 6.56 7.41 -15.51
N ASN A 67 6.09 6.23 -15.93
CA ASN A 67 6.22 4.99 -15.17
C ASN A 67 7.15 4.01 -15.89
N GLY A 68 7.67 3.04 -15.15
CA GLY A 68 8.59 2.02 -15.64
C GLY A 68 9.50 1.53 -14.53
N ILE A 69 10.55 0.84 -14.94
CA ILE A 69 11.46 0.14 -14.03
C ILE A 69 12.75 0.94 -13.91
N VAL A 70 13.10 1.33 -12.68
CA VAL A 70 14.42 1.87 -12.35
C VAL A 70 15.21 0.83 -11.56
N TYR A 71 16.52 1.01 -11.47
CA TYR A 71 17.37 0.20 -10.62
C TYR A 71 18.07 1.07 -9.59
N THR A 72 18.16 0.59 -8.37
CA THR A 72 18.83 1.26 -7.25
C THR A 72 19.81 0.29 -6.60
N CYS A 73 20.96 0.78 -6.15
CA CYS A 73 21.97 -0.09 -5.55
C CYS A 73 21.47 -0.79 -4.29
N ARG A 74 20.64 -0.12 -3.47
CA ARG A 74 20.20 -0.63 -2.17
C ARG A 74 18.78 -1.18 -2.17
N GLY A 75 18.00 -0.96 -3.23
CA GLY A 75 16.62 -1.45 -3.37
C GLY A 75 16.41 -2.42 -4.52
N GLY A 76 17.41 -2.64 -5.38
CA GLY A 76 17.28 -3.46 -6.58
C GLY A 76 16.43 -2.79 -7.65
N HIS A 77 15.68 -3.59 -8.42
CA HIS A 77 14.70 -3.06 -9.36
C HIS A 77 13.50 -2.48 -8.61
N ILE A 78 12.98 -1.34 -9.07
CA ILE A 78 11.80 -0.68 -8.50
C ILE A 78 10.82 -0.37 -9.63
N ASP A 79 9.57 -0.83 -9.50
CA ASP A 79 8.48 -0.44 -10.38
C ASP A 79 7.83 0.86 -9.87
N ILE A 80 8.07 1.96 -10.60
CA ILE A 80 7.53 3.28 -10.28
C ILE A 80 6.00 3.31 -10.34
N ALA A 81 5.36 2.49 -11.18
CA ALA A 81 3.90 2.39 -11.21
C ALA A 81 3.36 1.78 -9.91
N HIS A 82 4.01 0.73 -9.39
CA HIS A 82 3.65 0.12 -8.11
C HIS A 82 3.89 1.07 -6.93
N VAL A 83 5.04 1.76 -6.90
CA VAL A 83 5.31 2.79 -5.89
C VAL A 83 4.20 3.85 -5.87
N ARG A 84 3.84 4.41 -7.04
CA ARG A 84 2.80 5.44 -7.12
C ARG A 84 1.39 4.91 -6.85
N LYS A 85 1.08 3.67 -7.24
CA LYS A 85 -0.20 3.00 -6.95
C LYS A 85 -0.38 2.82 -5.45
N ALA A 86 0.66 2.31 -4.78
CA ALA A 86 0.67 2.14 -3.33
C ALA A 86 0.58 3.49 -2.60
N ALA A 87 1.25 4.52 -3.13
CA ALA A 87 1.15 5.88 -2.60
C ALA A 87 -0.28 6.43 -2.70
N ASP A 88 -0.93 6.35 -3.87
CA ASP A 88 -2.31 6.81 -4.05
C ASP A 88 -3.28 6.10 -3.10
N TRP A 89 -3.17 4.76 -2.98
CA TRP A 89 -4.04 3.99 -2.09
C TRP A 89 -3.81 4.33 -0.62
N THR A 90 -2.56 4.59 -0.22
CA THR A 90 -2.23 5.04 1.14
C THR A 90 -2.87 6.39 1.44
N GLY A 91 -2.71 7.37 0.53
CA GLY A 91 -3.33 8.69 0.66
C GLY A 91 -4.86 8.63 0.70
N PHE A 92 -5.46 7.84 -0.20
CA PHE A 92 -6.90 7.58 -0.23
C PHE A 92 -7.42 7.04 1.10
N LEU A 93 -6.81 5.95 1.59
CA LEU A 93 -7.26 5.25 2.78
C LEU A 93 -7.07 6.11 4.03
N ALA A 94 -5.98 6.89 4.11
CA ALA A 94 -5.81 7.87 5.19
C ALA A 94 -6.91 8.95 5.16
N ALA A 95 -7.18 9.55 4.00
CA ALA A 95 -8.26 10.54 3.89
C ALA A 95 -9.64 9.94 4.19
N TYR A 96 -9.88 8.70 3.76
CA TYR A 96 -11.10 7.95 4.02
C TYR A 96 -11.29 7.67 5.52
N VAL A 97 -10.27 7.18 6.21
CA VAL A 97 -10.33 6.94 7.67
C VAL A 97 -10.57 8.25 8.42
N LEU A 98 -9.90 9.35 8.03
CA LEU A 98 -10.06 10.64 8.67
C LEU A 98 -11.50 11.18 8.56
N ASP A 99 -12.08 11.11 7.36
CA ASP A 99 -13.48 11.52 7.12
C ASP A 99 -14.47 10.68 7.94
N ARG A 100 -14.19 9.38 8.11
CA ARG A 100 -15.03 8.46 8.89
C ARG A 100 -14.94 8.70 10.38
N LEU A 101 -13.73 8.91 10.90
CA LEU A 101 -13.50 9.29 12.30
C LEU A 101 -14.17 10.63 12.63
N GLN A 102 -14.13 11.60 11.71
CA GLN A 102 -14.83 12.89 11.90
C GLN A 102 -16.35 12.70 12.06
N ARG A 103 -16.93 11.71 11.37
CA ARG A 103 -18.36 11.36 11.43
C ARG A 103 -18.72 10.47 12.62
N GLY A 104 -17.73 10.04 13.42
CA GLY A 104 -17.93 9.08 14.51
C GLY A 104 -18.16 7.64 14.03
N GLU A 105 -17.79 7.31 12.79
CA GLU A 105 -17.91 5.97 12.25
C GLU A 105 -16.70 5.11 12.68
N THR A 106 -16.95 3.98 13.34
CA THR A 106 -15.90 3.05 13.79
C THR A 106 -15.84 1.76 12.99
N ARG A 107 -16.87 1.47 12.20
CA ARG A 107 -16.91 0.32 11.29
C ARG A 107 -16.74 0.79 9.85
N LEU A 108 -15.56 0.56 9.32
CA LEU A 108 -15.17 1.03 7.99
C LEU A 108 -15.27 -0.10 6.99
N ARG A 109 -15.71 0.21 5.77
CA ARG A 109 -15.82 -0.77 4.69
C ARG A 109 -15.38 -0.16 3.36
N PHE A 110 -14.37 -0.77 2.74
CA PHE A 110 -13.83 -0.28 1.47
C PHE A 110 -13.49 -1.43 0.51
N ARG A 111 -13.22 -1.06 -0.74
CA ARG A 111 -12.73 -1.94 -1.80
C ARG A 111 -11.62 -1.24 -2.57
N LEU A 112 -10.66 -2.03 -3.03
CA LEU A 112 -9.72 -1.62 -4.05
C LEU A 112 -10.32 -1.88 -5.44
N TRP A 113 -9.49 -1.92 -6.48
CA TRP A 113 -9.94 -2.28 -7.82
C TRP A 113 -10.38 -3.75 -7.89
N GLU A 114 -9.75 -4.65 -7.12
CA GLU A 114 -10.29 -6.01 -6.95
C GLU A 114 -11.62 -6.02 -6.16
N PRO A 115 -12.49 -7.03 -6.40
CA PRO A 115 -13.83 -7.08 -5.80
C PRO A 115 -13.84 -7.41 -4.30
N SER A 116 -12.68 -7.76 -3.72
CA SER A 116 -12.53 -8.09 -2.31
C SER A 116 -13.01 -6.96 -1.40
N VAL A 117 -13.63 -7.33 -0.29
CA VAL A 117 -14.18 -6.37 0.67
C VAL A 117 -13.33 -6.36 1.93
N TYR A 118 -12.86 -5.17 2.29
CA TYR A 118 -12.12 -4.93 3.52
C TYR A 118 -13.08 -4.34 4.55
N THR A 119 -13.09 -4.90 5.76
CA THR A 119 -13.84 -4.40 6.91
C THR A 119 -12.86 -4.09 8.03
N VAL A 120 -12.86 -2.85 8.51
CA VAL A 120 -12.05 -2.44 9.66
C VAL A 120 -12.99 -2.08 10.79
N GLU A 121 -12.78 -2.68 11.95
CA GLU A 121 -13.50 -2.35 13.18
C GLU A 121 -12.54 -1.65 14.13
N LEU A 122 -12.81 -0.37 14.43
CA LEU A 122 -12.01 0.49 15.29
C LEU A 122 -12.62 0.57 16.69
N THR A 123 -11.78 0.45 17.70
CA THR A 123 -12.11 0.81 19.09
C THR A 123 -11.48 2.17 19.37
N LEU A 124 -12.29 3.13 19.82
CA LEU A 124 -11.84 4.46 20.21
C LEU A 124 -11.42 4.47 21.70
N PRO A 125 -10.52 5.37 22.13
CA PRO A 125 -10.17 5.49 23.54
C PRO A 125 -11.36 5.98 24.37
N ALA A 126 -11.45 5.53 25.61
CA ALA A 126 -12.60 5.83 26.49
C ALA A 126 -12.83 7.35 26.70
N ASN A 127 -11.76 8.14 26.68
CA ASN A 127 -11.82 9.60 26.82
C ASN A 127 -12.05 10.35 25.49
N TRP A 128 -12.28 9.66 24.36
CA TRP A 128 -12.42 10.29 23.03
C TRP A 128 -13.46 11.43 23.00
N GLY A 129 -14.59 11.23 23.66
CA GLY A 129 -15.65 12.24 23.76
C GLY A 129 -15.27 13.48 24.59
N LEU A 130 -14.31 13.33 25.51
CA LEU A 130 -13.85 14.38 26.42
C LEU A 130 -12.77 15.28 25.81
N LEU A 131 -12.13 14.83 24.73
CA LEU A 131 -11.09 15.58 24.04
C LEU A 131 -11.67 16.80 23.31
N SER A 132 -10.89 17.89 23.25
CA SER A 132 -11.22 19.03 22.42
C SER A 132 -11.23 18.66 20.93
N THR A 133 -11.94 19.44 20.11
CA THR A 133 -11.99 19.19 18.66
C THR A 133 -10.59 19.21 18.02
N ALA A 134 -9.70 20.10 18.45
CA ALA A 134 -8.32 20.17 17.95
C ALA A 134 -7.50 18.93 18.32
N GLN A 135 -7.61 18.44 19.56
CA GLN A 135 -6.93 17.21 20.00
C GLN A 135 -7.46 15.99 19.26
N ARG A 136 -8.79 15.89 19.07
CA ARG A 136 -9.39 14.81 18.28
C ARG A 136 -8.92 14.84 16.84
N GLU A 137 -8.88 16.02 16.23
CA GLU A 137 -8.41 16.15 14.85
C GLU A 137 -6.94 15.70 14.72
N GLN A 138 -6.07 16.15 15.63
CA GLN A 138 -4.66 15.77 15.63
C GLN A 138 -4.50 14.25 15.75
N ILE A 139 -5.12 13.63 16.75
CA ILE A 139 -5.06 12.18 16.95
C ILE A 139 -5.68 11.44 15.76
N ALA A 140 -6.82 11.91 15.23
CA ALA A 140 -7.46 11.30 14.09
C ALA A 140 -6.56 11.35 12.85
N ARG A 141 -5.82 12.44 12.62
CA ARG A 141 -4.83 12.53 11.54
C ARG A 141 -3.72 11.52 11.75
N ASP A 142 -3.14 11.45 12.95
CA ASP A 142 -2.05 10.53 13.26
C ASP A 142 -2.48 9.07 13.07
N VAL A 143 -3.64 8.70 13.61
CA VAL A 143 -4.28 7.38 13.44
C VAL A 143 -4.56 7.07 11.97
N SER A 144 -5.12 8.04 11.24
CA SER A 144 -5.49 7.85 9.83
C SER A 144 -4.29 7.65 8.93
N ARG A 145 -3.15 8.31 9.18
CA ARG A 145 -1.91 8.11 8.42
C ARG A 145 -1.38 6.69 8.57
N GLY A 146 -1.22 6.23 9.82
CA GLY A 146 -0.72 4.88 10.09
C GLY A 146 -1.67 3.79 9.59
N LEU A 147 -2.99 3.97 9.77
CA LEU A 147 -3.98 3.04 9.21
C LEU A 147 -3.97 3.07 7.67
N GLY A 148 -3.84 4.24 7.05
CA GLY A 148 -3.73 4.34 5.59
C GLY A 148 -2.57 3.52 5.04
N GLN A 149 -1.40 3.60 5.69
CA GLN A 149 -0.21 2.84 5.32
C GLN A 149 -0.41 1.32 5.51
N TYR A 150 -0.86 0.91 6.71
CA TYR A 150 -1.13 -0.50 7.04
C TYR A 150 -2.15 -1.14 6.07
N LEU A 151 -3.28 -0.45 5.85
CA LEU A 151 -4.35 -0.95 5.01
C LEU A 151 -3.92 -1.02 3.53
N ALA A 152 -3.18 -0.04 3.04
CA ALA A 152 -2.67 -0.05 1.66
C ALA A 152 -1.69 -1.20 1.44
N TYR A 153 -0.70 -1.38 2.33
CA TYR A 153 0.29 -2.45 2.17
C TYR A 153 -0.34 -3.83 2.29
N THR A 154 -1.26 -4.01 3.25
CA THR A 154 -2.03 -5.26 3.39
C THR A 154 -2.85 -5.55 2.13
N ALA A 155 -3.47 -4.53 1.53
CA ALA A 155 -4.25 -4.68 0.32
C ALA A 155 -3.39 -4.95 -0.93
N MET A 156 -2.19 -4.38 -1.04
CA MET A 156 -1.24 -4.71 -2.11
C MET A 156 -0.75 -6.16 -1.96
N THR A 157 -0.41 -6.60 -0.74
CA THR A 157 -0.05 -8.00 -0.47
C THR A 157 -1.19 -8.95 -0.82
N TRP A 158 -2.43 -8.57 -0.47
CA TRP A 158 -3.62 -9.33 -0.85
C TRP A 158 -3.80 -9.41 -2.36
N HIS A 159 -3.53 -8.33 -3.10
CA HIS A 159 -3.55 -8.34 -4.56
C HIS A 159 -2.56 -9.37 -5.12
N GLU A 160 -1.33 -9.44 -4.60
CA GLU A 160 -0.35 -10.44 -5.02
C GLU A 160 -0.76 -11.88 -4.69
N ILE A 161 -1.41 -12.10 -3.53
CA ILE A 161 -2.02 -13.39 -3.21
C ILE A 161 -3.09 -13.74 -4.24
N LEU A 162 -4.00 -12.82 -4.56
CA LEU A 162 -5.06 -13.05 -5.55
C LEU A 162 -4.48 -13.41 -6.93
N THR A 163 -3.49 -12.65 -7.40
CA THR A 163 -2.86 -12.89 -8.71
C THR A 163 -2.13 -14.24 -8.72
N TRP A 164 -1.50 -14.66 -7.63
CA TRP A 164 -0.89 -15.99 -7.49
C TRP A 164 -1.90 -17.13 -7.61
N PHE A 165 -3.09 -16.98 -7.03
CA PHE A 165 -4.15 -17.99 -7.19
C PHE A 165 -4.83 -17.95 -8.57
N GLY A 166 -4.42 -17.00 -9.43
CA GLY A 166 -4.81 -16.94 -10.84
C GLY A 166 -5.85 -15.87 -11.16
N TYR A 167 -6.07 -14.89 -10.27
CA TYR A 167 -7.05 -13.82 -10.44
C TYR A 167 -7.04 -13.20 -11.85
N ARG A 168 -8.25 -12.96 -12.36
CA ARG A 168 -8.50 -12.53 -13.75
C ARG A 168 -9.38 -11.29 -13.78
N PRO A 169 -8.83 -10.07 -13.68
CA PRO A 169 -9.65 -8.86 -13.71
C PRO A 169 -10.35 -8.65 -15.06
N LYS A 170 -9.80 -9.19 -16.15
CA LYS A 170 -10.41 -9.17 -17.49
C LYS A 170 -11.06 -10.52 -17.89
N GLY A 171 -11.25 -11.44 -16.96
CA GLY A 171 -11.92 -12.75 -17.16
C GLY A 171 -11.11 -13.80 -17.95
N TYR A 172 -10.42 -13.43 -19.03
CA TYR A 172 -9.69 -14.36 -19.90
C TYR A 172 -8.16 -14.35 -19.72
N LYS A 173 -7.59 -13.28 -19.13
CA LYS A 173 -6.15 -13.16 -18.88
C LYS A 173 -5.87 -13.20 -17.38
N THR A 174 -5.06 -14.16 -16.95
CA THR A 174 -4.56 -14.26 -15.58
C THR A 174 -3.42 -13.27 -15.33
N GLU A 175 -3.37 -12.73 -14.12
CA GLU A 175 -2.27 -11.90 -13.63
C GLU A 175 -1.20 -12.72 -12.88
N PHE A 176 -1.31 -14.06 -12.86
CA PHE A 176 -0.28 -14.94 -12.29
C PHE A 176 1.17 -14.63 -12.73
N PRO A 177 1.44 -14.25 -14.01
CA PRO A 177 2.80 -13.92 -14.41
C PRO A 177 3.43 -12.76 -13.61
N SER A 178 2.63 -11.77 -13.17
CA SER A 178 3.14 -10.66 -12.34
C SER A 178 3.19 -10.99 -10.86
N ALA A 179 2.39 -11.95 -10.36
CA ALA A 179 2.28 -12.24 -8.93
C ALA A 179 3.63 -12.38 -8.20
N PHE A 180 3.89 -11.53 -7.22
CA PHE A 180 5.14 -11.55 -6.44
C PHE A 180 6.41 -11.55 -7.31
N SER A 181 6.44 -10.78 -8.40
CA SER A 181 7.71 -10.57 -9.10
C SER A 181 8.73 -9.90 -8.16
N TRP A 182 10.02 -10.04 -8.45
CA TRP A 182 11.08 -9.83 -7.45
C TRP A 182 11.15 -8.39 -6.89
N GLU A 183 10.64 -7.42 -7.64
CA GLU A 183 10.53 -6.02 -7.28
C GLU A 183 9.22 -5.63 -6.59
N ASP A 184 8.16 -6.44 -6.73
CA ASP A 184 6.79 -5.99 -6.44
C ASP A 184 6.58 -5.64 -4.98
N THR A 185 6.88 -6.57 -4.08
CA THR A 185 6.62 -6.39 -2.64
C THR A 185 7.37 -5.18 -2.09
N TYR A 186 8.64 -5.02 -2.50
CA TYR A 186 9.48 -3.89 -2.08
C TYR A 186 8.97 -2.56 -2.68
N SER A 187 8.61 -2.54 -3.97
CA SER A 187 8.07 -1.35 -4.65
C SER A 187 6.74 -0.91 -4.04
N ASN A 188 5.85 -1.86 -3.73
CA ASN A 188 4.59 -1.62 -3.06
C ASN A 188 4.83 -1.03 -1.66
N LEU A 189 5.69 -1.64 -0.84
CA LEU A 189 6.00 -1.13 0.50
C LEU A 189 6.62 0.26 0.46
N LEU A 190 7.61 0.48 -0.40
CA LEU A 190 8.26 1.78 -0.60
C LEU A 190 7.24 2.88 -0.90
N GLY A 191 6.27 2.60 -1.78
CA GLY A 191 5.19 3.53 -2.09
C GLY A 191 4.31 3.90 -0.89
N THR A 192 4.00 2.93 -0.02
CA THR A 192 3.26 3.23 1.22
C THR A 192 4.09 4.07 2.21
N CYS A 193 5.40 3.81 2.32
CA CYS A 193 6.30 4.61 3.15
C CYS A 193 6.40 6.07 2.66
N ILE A 194 6.55 6.26 1.34
CA ILE A 194 6.58 7.58 0.71
C ILE A 194 5.28 8.35 0.99
N ALA A 195 4.12 7.72 0.82
CA ALA A 195 2.85 8.37 1.10
C ALA A 195 2.62 8.66 2.59
N ALA A 196 3.04 7.76 3.48
CA ALA A 196 2.97 8.00 4.92
C ALA A 196 3.78 9.25 5.32
N ALA A 197 4.99 9.41 4.77
CA ALA A 197 5.80 10.61 4.93
C ALA A 197 5.14 11.84 4.29
N ALA A 198 4.59 11.71 3.09
CA ALA A 198 3.88 12.80 2.40
C ALA A 198 2.66 13.32 3.18
N LEU A 199 1.95 12.43 3.91
CA LEU A 199 0.82 12.82 4.76
C LEU A 199 1.24 13.56 6.05
N GLN A 200 2.52 13.55 6.40
CA GLN A 200 3.07 14.35 7.50
C GLN A 200 3.47 15.76 7.04
N ASP A 201 3.63 15.96 5.73
CA ASP A 201 3.99 17.25 5.16
C ASP A 201 2.86 18.26 5.36
N GLN A 202 3.17 19.38 6.03
CA GLN A 202 2.21 20.44 6.33
C GLN A 202 2.24 21.58 5.31
N GLU A 203 3.26 21.61 4.44
CA GLU A 203 3.55 22.71 3.53
C GLU A 203 3.05 22.40 2.11
N ARG A 204 3.33 21.20 1.61
CA ARG A 204 3.04 20.78 0.24
C ARG A 204 1.69 20.08 0.12
N ALA A 205 1.10 20.12 -1.07
CA ALA A 205 0.00 19.23 -1.40
C ALA A 205 0.52 17.78 -1.52
N PHE A 206 -0.36 16.79 -1.30
CA PHE A 206 0.03 15.37 -1.33
C PHE A 206 0.81 14.97 -2.58
N ASP A 207 0.37 15.38 -3.77
CA ASP A 207 1.04 15.05 -5.04
C ASP A 207 2.48 15.61 -5.12
N GLU A 208 2.68 16.83 -4.63
CA GLU A 208 3.97 17.51 -4.59
C GLU A 208 4.90 16.86 -3.56
N ALA A 209 4.37 16.53 -2.38
CA ALA A 209 5.11 15.84 -1.33
C ALA A 209 5.54 14.43 -1.77
N VAL A 210 4.64 13.65 -2.38
CA VAL A 210 4.98 12.33 -2.94
C VAL A 210 6.06 12.46 -4.02
N THR A 211 5.97 13.48 -4.89
CA THR A 211 6.99 13.72 -5.93
C THR A 211 8.37 13.93 -5.31
N ALA A 212 8.48 14.85 -4.35
CA ALA A 212 9.75 15.19 -3.74
C ALA A 212 10.33 14.03 -2.90
N ILE A 213 9.50 13.36 -2.12
CA ILE A 213 9.94 12.24 -1.27
C ILE A 213 10.32 11.03 -2.13
N LEU A 214 9.62 10.76 -3.24
CA LEU A 214 10.01 9.70 -4.18
C LEU A 214 11.41 9.96 -4.74
N GLN A 215 11.69 11.19 -5.19
CA GLN A 215 13.01 11.55 -5.70
C GLN A 215 14.08 11.34 -4.62
N GLN A 216 13.86 11.87 -3.41
CA GLN A 216 14.78 11.70 -2.29
C GLN A 216 15.03 10.21 -1.96
N GLN A 217 13.98 9.39 -1.91
CA GLN A 217 14.12 7.96 -1.62
C GLN A 217 14.92 7.23 -2.69
N LEU A 218 14.74 7.56 -3.97
CA LEU A 218 15.52 6.98 -5.07
C LEU A 218 17.01 7.38 -4.97
N GLU A 219 17.30 8.63 -4.63
CA GLU A 219 18.67 9.11 -4.39
C GLU A 219 19.32 8.37 -3.22
N GLU A 220 18.64 8.25 -2.07
CA GLU A 220 19.11 7.51 -0.88
C GLU A 220 19.35 6.01 -1.15
N LEU A 221 18.59 5.42 -2.07
CA LEU A 221 18.74 4.04 -2.51
C LEU A 221 19.88 3.86 -3.53
N GLY A 222 20.49 4.95 -4.00
CA GLY A 222 21.54 4.94 -5.02
C GLY A 222 21.00 4.57 -6.39
N VAL A 223 19.96 5.29 -6.85
CA VAL A 223 19.37 5.10 -8.18
C VAL A 223 20.42 5.21 -9.30
N GLN A 224 20.30 4.33 -10.29
CA GLN A 224 21.23 4.19 -11.39
C GLN A 224 20.62 4.71 -12.70
N PRO A 225 21.45 5.13 -13.67
CA PRO A 225 20.95 5.54 -14.99
C PRO A 225 20.10 4.46 -15.67
N ALA A 226 19.17 4.89 -16.54
CA ALA A 226 18.24 4.00 -17.24
C ALA A 226 18.91 2.83 -17.98
N HIS A 227 20.08 3.08 -18.58
CA HIS A 227 20.83 2.05 -19.30
C HIS A 227 21.36 0.96 -18.36
N THR A 228 21.76 1.32 -17.13
CA THR A 228 22.17 0.37 -16.10
C THR A 228 20.98 -0.53 -15.76
N ALA A 229 19.83 0.05 -15.40
CA ALA A 229 18.63 -0.72 -15.05
C ALA A 229 18.23 -1.73 -16.15
N ARG A 230 18.27 -1.29 -17.42
CA ARG A 230 18.01 -2.17 -18.56
C ARG A 230 19.04 -3.29 -18.71
N ASN A 231 20.33 -2.98 -18.55
CA ASN A 231 21.41 -3.95 -18.68
C ASN A 231 21.37 -4.98 -17.55
N VAL A 232 21.11 -4.55 -16.31
CA VAL A 232 20.92 -5.43 -15.16
C VAL A 232 19.76 -6.39 -15.43
N SER A 233 18.60 -5.84 -15.81
CA SER A 233 17.44 -6.64 -16.18
C SER A 233 17.78 -7.64 -17.29
N ARG A 234 18.44 -7.22 -18.38
CA ARG A 234 18.83 -8.13 -19.46
C ARG A 234 19.74 -9.27 -19.00
N ALA A 235 20.69 -9.00 -18.09
CA ALA A 235 21.63 -10.00 -17.58
C ALA A 235 20.95 -11.12 -16.78
N LEU A 236 19.76 -10.86 -16.23
CA LEU A 236 18.97 -11.82 -15.48
C LEU A 236 18.13 -12.76 -16.36
N ARG A 237 18.12 -12.54 -17.69
CA ARG A 237 17.38 -13.39 -18.62
C ARG A 237 17.92 -14.83 -18.60
N GLY A 238 17.02 -15.79 -18.53
CA GLY A 238 17.32 -17.22 -18.38
C GLY A 238 17.51 -17.66 -16.93
N GLN A 239 17.63 -16.72 -15.98
CA GLN A 239 17.76 -17.03 -14.56
C GLN A 239 16.52 -16.61 -13.77
N TRP A 240 16.18 -15.31 -13.81
CA TRP A 240 15.05 -14.76 -13.06
C TRP A 240 13.80 -14.61 -13.89
N TYR A 241 13.96 -14.54 -15.21
CA TYR A 241 12.84 -14.56 -16.14
C TYR A 241 13.26 -15.17 -17.48
N SER A 242 12.29 -15.61 -18.25
CA SER A 242 12.49 -16.03 -19.64
C SER A 242 11.35 -15.51 -20.52
N ARG A 243 11.56 -15.56 -21.84
CA ARG A 243 10.56 -15.17 -22.82
C ARG A 243 10.44 -16.23 -23.89
N LYS A 244 9.23 -16.68 -24.16
CA LYS A 244 8.88 -17.57 -25.29
C LYS A 244 7.77 -16.92 -26.10
N GLY A 245 8.13 -16.37 -27.27
CA GLY A 245 7.20 -15.58 -28.10
C GLY A 245 6.74 -14.30 -27.40
N PHE A 246 5.42 -14.14 -27.20
CA PHE A 246 4.83 -13.02 -26.46
C PHE A 246 4.67 -13.29 -24.95
N LEU A 247 4.94 -14.51 -24.49
CA LEU A 247 4.80 -14.88 -23.09
C LEU A 247 6.10 -14.62 -22.34
N THR A 248 6.01 -13.82 -21.28
CA THR A 248 7.08 -13.64 -20.29
C THR A 248 6.78 -14.54 -19.09
N THR A 249 7.77 -15.34 -18.69
CA THR A 249 7.72 -16.15 -17.48
C THR A 249 8.66 -15.54 -16.46
N ILE A 250 8.15 -15.21 -15.28
CA ILE A 250 8.91 -14.73 -14.14
C ILE A 250 9.19 -15.92 -13.22
N SER A 251 10.46 -16.25 -13.04
CA SER A 251 10.93 -17.38 -12.23
C SER A 251 11.38 -16.94 -10.84
N LYS A 252 12.04 -15.78 -10.72
CA LYS A 252 12.39 -15.22 -9.42
C LYS A 252 11.16 -14.53 -8.82
N ARG A 253 10.73 -15.01 -7.66
CA ARG A 253 9.64 -14.43 -6.87
C ARG A 253 10.18 -13.87 -5.56
N SER A 254 9.50 -12.86 -5.02
CA SER A 254 9.78 -12.31 -3.68
C SER A 254 8.55 -12.46 -2.78
N PHE A 255 8.57 -13.48 -1.94
CA PHE A 255 7.51 -13.76 -0.95
C PHE A 255 7.74 -13.09 0.40
N ASP A 256 8.89 -12.42 0.57
CA ASP A 256 9.18 -11.64 1.76
C ASP A 256 8.22 -10.43 1.83
N VAL A 257 7.22 -10.58 2.69
CA VAL A 257 6.20 -9.58 3.04
C VAL A 257 6.36 -9.11 4.50
N GLY A 258 7.54 -9.36 5.11
CA GLY A 258 7.89 -8.99 6.48
C GLY A 258 7.08 -9.67 7.59
N LEU A 259 6.63 -10.91 7.36
CA LEU A 259 5.91 -11.70 8.37
C LEU A 259 6.82 -12.39 9.39
N ASP A 260 8.13 -12.47 9.11
CA ASP A 260 9.14 -13.15 9.92
C ASP A 260 9.92 -12.18 10.82
N ASP A 261 10.52 -11.13 10.26
CA ASP A 261 11.35 -10.16 11.00
C ASP A 261 10.76 -8.74 11.04
N GLY A 262 9.58 -8.54 10.44
CA GLY A 262 8.93 -7.23 10.36
C GLY A 262 9.52 -6.29 9.30
N CYS A 263 10.34 -6.79 8.38
CA CYS A 263 10.95 -6.02 7.31
C CYS A 263 10.80 -6.73 5.96
N VAL A 264 10.81 -5.96 4.86
CA VAL A 264 10.96 -6.51 3.51
C VAL A 264 12.38 -6.27 3.03
N THR A 265 13.00 -7.35 2.56
CA THR A 265 14.32 -7.36 1.96
C THR A 265 14.25 -7.10 0.45
N PRO A 266 15.04 -6.16 -0.09
CA PRO A 266 15.09 -5.93 -1.53
C PRO A 266 15.79 -7.09 -2.25
N CYS A 267 15.29 -7.45 -3.43
CA CYS A 267 15.97 -8.39 -4.32
C CYS A 267 17.11 -7.69 -5.07
N LEU A 268 18.32 -7.76 -4.52
CA LEU A 268 19.53 -7.24 -5.16
C LEU A 268 20.12 -8.19 -6.20
N VAL A 269 20.67 -7.61 -7.26
CA VAL A 269 21.39 -8.37 -8.28
C VAL A 269 22.86 -8.49 -7.88
N PRO A 270 23.45 -9.71 -7.89
CA PRO A 270 24.84 -9.90 -7.49
C PRO A 270 25.80 -9.05 -8.34
N MET A 271 26.68 -8.31 -7.65
CA MET A 271 27.86 -7.63 -8.21
C MET A 271 27.61 -6.72 -9.42
N LEU A 272 27.00 -5.56 -9.18
CA LEU A 272 27.07 -4.45 -10.12
C LEU A 272 28.29 -3.59 -9.79
N PRO A 273 29.24 -3.39 -10.73
CA PRO A 273 30.42 -2.53 -10.49
C PRO A 273 30.06 -1.11 -10.06
N ALA A 274 28.91 -0.59 -10.49
CA ALA A 274 28.41 0.73 -10.11
C ALA A 274 27.88 0.80 -8.66
N CYS A 275 27.75 -0.33 -7.97
CA CYS A 275 27.22 -0.44 -6.62
C CYS A 275 28.30 -1.07 -5.72
N GLU A 276 29.17 -0.25 -5.13
CA GLU A 276 30.17 -0.73 -4.17
C GLU A 276 29.48 -1.36 -2.96
N VAL A 277 29.71 -2.68 -2.78
CA VAL A 277 29.17 -3.55 -1.72
C VAL A 277 27.81 -3.07 -1.19
N ALA A 278 26.80 -3.06 -2.06
CA ALA A 278 25.50 -2.55 -1.67
C ALA A 278 24.79 -3.53 -0.71
N GLN A 279 24.76 -3.18 0.57
CA GLN A 279 23.85 -3.81 1.52
C GLN A 279 22.43 -3.31 1.23
N GLY A 280 21.50 -4.26 1.07
CA GLY A 280 20.09 -3.96 0.84
C GLY A 280 19.52 -3.11 1.97
N ARG A 281 18.77 -2.06 1.63
CA ARG A 281 18.01 -1.29 2.61
C ARG A 281 16.73 -2.06 2.92
N LEU A 282 16.62 -2.58 4.14
CA LEU A 282 15.38 -3.17 4.62
C LEU A 282 14.31 -2.08 4.78
N LEU A 283 13.05 -2.42 4.48
CA LEU A 283 11.90 -1.55 4.73
C LEU A 283 11.02 -2.16 5.81
N PRO A 284 10.75 -1.47 6.93
CA PRO A 284 9.87 -1.99 7.96
C PRO A 284 8.42 -2.05 7.47
N VAL A 285 7.74 -3.15 7.76
CA VAL A 285 6.31 -3.27 7.42
C VAL A 285 5.45 -2.49 8.43
N PRO A 286 4.38 -1.82 7.99
CA PRO A 286 3.48 -1.15 8.91
C PRO A 286 2.75 -2.18 9.79
N THR A 287 2.64 -1.90 11.10
CA THR A 287 1.84 -2.70 12.05
C THR A 287 0.69 -1.87 12.63
N LEU A 288 -0.17 -2.50 13.42
CA LEU A 288 -1.25 -1.81 14.15
C LEU A 288 -0.84 -1.36 15.56
N ASP A 289 0.39 -1.64 16.00
CA ASP A 289 0.83 -1.43 17.39
C ASP A 289 0.83 0.06 17.78
N PHE A 290 1.09 0.95 16.81
CA PHE A 290 1.09 2.39 17.02
C PHE A 290 -0.26 2.92 17.52
N LEU A 291 -1.37 2.21 17.29
CA LEU A 291 -2.70 2.60 17.76
C LEU A 291 -2.79 2.63 19.28
N ALA A 292 -2.04 1.75 19.97
CA ALA A 292 -2.03 1.67 21.43
C ALA A 292 -1.57 2.98 22.08
N ALA A 293 -0.65 3.72 21.43
CA ALA A 293 -0.20 5.03 21.90
C ALA A 293 -1.32 6.08 21.98
N TYR A 294 -2.41 5.88 21.23
CA TYR A 294 -3.60 6.74 21.23
C TYR A 294 -4.79 6.11 21.96
N GLY A 295 -4.61 4.91 22.56
CA GLY A 295 -5.70 4.12 23.14
C GLY A 295 -6.69 3.57 22.11
N PHE A 296 -6.28 3.50 20.83
CA PHE A 296 -7.06 2.87 19.77
C PHE A 296 -6.72 1.39 19.67
N SER A 297 -7.64 0.61 19.10
CA SER A 297 -7.35 -0.69 18.53
C SER A 297 -8.10 -0.88 17.22
N ALA A 298 -7.63 -1.77 16.37
CA ALA A 298 -8.26 -2.07 15.09
C ALA A 298 -8.23 -3.56 14.80
N ARG A 299 -9.29 -4.06 14.17
CA ARG A 299 -9.33 -5.39 13.56
C ARG A 299 -9.65 -5.27 12.07
N LEU A 300 -8.88 -5.95 11.24
CA LEU A 300 -9.07 -6.00 9.79
C LEU A 300 -9.57 -7.39 9.38
N GLU A 301 -10.62 -7.42 8.57
CA GLU A 301 -11.10 -8.63 7.90
C GLU A 301 -11.20 -8.41 6.38
N ILE A 302 -10.81 -9.42 5.60
CA ILE A 302 -10.89 -9.43 4.14
C ILE A 302 -11.86 -10.53 3.69
N GLU A 303 -12.87 -10.17 2.91
CA GLU A 303 -13.75 -11.13 2.24
C GLU A 303 -13.30 -11.30 0.77
N PRO A 304 -12.69 -12.44 0.38
CA PRO A 304 -12.32 -12.71 -1.00
C PRO A 304 -13.58 -12.86 -1.87
N ARG A 305 -13.88 -11.85 -2.71
CA ARG A 305 -15.02 -11.89 -3.65
C ARG A 305 -14.58 -12.17 -5.08
N VAL A 306 -13.74 -13.18 -5.24
CA VAL A 306 -13.18 -13.63 -6.52
C VAL A 306 -13.54 -15.09 -6.75
N TRP A 307 -13.41 -15.56 -8.00
CA TRP A 307 -13.67 -16.96 -8.35
C TRP A 307 -12.73 -17.93 -7.62
N GLU A 308 -11.50 -17.50 -7.38
CA GLU A 308 -10.43 -18.25 -6.73
C GLU A 308 -10.60 -18.34 -5.20
N ALA A 309 -11.60 -17.65 -4.62
CA ALA A 309 -11.80 -17.55 -3.17
C ALA A 309 -11.90 -18.93 -2.49
N GLY A 310 -12.49 -19.91 -3.19
CA GLY A 310 -12.59 -21.29 -2.74
C GLY A 310 -11.23 -21.86 -2.33
N LYS A 311 -10.25 -21.75 -3.22
CA LYS A 311 -8.89 -22.28 -3.06
C LYS A 311 -8.12 -21.55 -1.97
N ILE A 312 -8.24 -20.22 -1.94
CA ILE A 312 -7.53 -19.40 -0.94
C ILE A 312 -8.03 -19.71 0.47
N LEU A 313 -9.35 -19.80 0.64
CA LEU A 313 -9.96 -20.13 1.93
C LEU A 313 -9.66 -21.57 2.37
N ASP A 314 -9.49 -22.52 1.44
CA ASP A 314 -9.06 -23.90 1.79
C ASP A 314 -7.64 -23.91 2.38
N VAL A 315 -6.75 -23.06 1.87
CA VAL A 315 -5.39 -22.89 2.42
C VAL A 315 -5.43 -22.16 3.78
N ALA A 316 -6.25 -21.11 3.90
CA ALA A 316 -6.38 -20.35 5.14
C ALA A 316 -6.99 -21.17 6.29
N TYR A 317 -7.98 -22.01 5.98
CA TYR A 317 -8.75 -22.81 6.94
C TYR A 317 -8.55 -24.31 6.66
N PRO A 318 -7.49 -24.94 7.20
CA PRO A 318 -7.22 -26.36 6.96
C PRO A 318 -8.33 -27.27 7.51
N ASN A 319 -9.04 -26.84 8.56
CA ASN A 319 -10.22 -27.53 9.06
C ASN A 319 -11.51 -26.95 8.43
N ARG A 320 -12.16 -27.76 7.58
CA ARG A 320 -13.38 -27.35 6.86
C ARG A 320 -14.55 -27.01 7.79
N SER A 321 -14.66 -27.59 8.98
CA SER A 321 -15.78 -27.30 9.91
C SER A 321 -15.68 -25.91 10.55
N GLY A 322 -14.48 -25.32 10.58
CA GLY A 322 -14.24 -23.96 11.10
C GLY A 322 -14.06 -22.89 10.02
N ARG A 323 -14.31 -23.22 8.74
CA ARG A 323 -14.06 -22.31 7.62
C ARG A 323 -15.01 -21.11 7.66
N MET A 324 -14.45 -19.92 7.72
CA MET A 324 -15.20 -18.67 7.58
C MET A 324 -15.12 -18.13 6.15
N ARG A 325 -15.99 -17.16 5.82
CA ARG A 325 -15.96 -16.43 4.55
C ARG A 325 -14.95 -15.28 4.50
N LYS A 326 -14.44 -14.89 5.66
CA LYS A 326 -13.52 -13.76 5.82
C LYS A 326 -12.16 -14.25 6.30
N LEU A 327 -11.13 -13.47 6.06
CA LEU A 327 -9.76 -13.68 6.46
C LEU A 327 -9.34 -12.57 7.41
N ASP A 328 -8.72 -12.93 8.52
CA ASP A 328 -7.87 -12.03 9.31
C ASP A 328 -6.44 -12.11 8.76
N PRO A 329 -5.88 -11.04 8.16
CA PRO A 329 -4.52 -11.07 7.60
C PRO A 329 -3.45 -11.48 8.60
N THR A 330 -3.57 -11.08 9.87
CA THR A 330 -2.56 -11.39 10.91
C THR A 330 -2.49 -12.88 11.23
N VAL A 331 -3.60 -13.59 11.02
CA VAL A 331 -3.69 -15.04 11.28
C VAL A 331 -3.47 -15.85 10.00
N HIS A 332 -4.03 -15.39 8.88
CA HIS A 332 -4.15 -16.22 7.68
C HIS A 332 -3.07 -15.95 6.63
N PHE A 333 -2.49 -14.73 6.56
CA PHE A 333 -1.41 -14.48 5.58
C PHE A 333 -0.19 -15.36 5.84
N PRO A 334 0.31 -15.59 7.07
CA PRO A 334 1.46 -16.48 7.30
C PRO A 334 1.27 -17.87 6.70
N ARG A 335 0.06 -18.44 6.84
CA ARG A 335 -0.28 -19.77 6.28
C ARG A 335 -0.36 -19.75 4.76
N ILE A 336 -1.02 -18.73 4.20
CA ILE A 336 -1.15 -18.58 2.75
C ILE A 336 0.24 -18.40 2.13
N MET A 337 1.06 -17.51 2.66
CA MET A 337 2.41 -17.23 2.17
C MET A 337 3.31 -18.47 2.24
N SER A 338 3.29 -19.21 3.37
CA SER A 338 4.01 -20.48 3.48
C SER A 338 3.61 -21.48 2.40
N HIS A 339 2.32 -21.57 2.06
CA HIS A 339 1.84 -22.42 0.97
C HIS A 339 2.34 -21.94 -0.40
N LEU A 340 2.35 -20.61 -0.64
CA LEU A 340 2.83 -20.06 -1.90
C LEU A 340 4.31 -20.36 -2.13
N GLU A 341 5.14 -20.15 -1.11
CA GLU A 341 6.59 -20.44 -1.15
C GLU A 341 6.87 -21.91 -1.47
N GLN A 342 6.16 -22.83 -0.80
CA GLN A 342 6.27 -24.27 -1.09
C GLN A 342 5.85 -24.60 -2.52
N SER A 343 4.78 -23.98 -3.02
CA SER A 343 4.29 -24.19 -4.39
C SER A 343 5.20 -23.61 -5.48
N ALA A 344 6.08 -22.66 -5.13
CA ALA A 344 7.03 -22.05 -6.06
C ALA A 344 8.37 -22.81 -6.14
N GLY A 345 8.71 -23.57 -5.09
CA GLY A 345 9.93 -24.37 -5.01
C GLY A 345 9.82 -25.81 -5.51
N GLY A 346 8.60 -26.29 -5.77
CA GLY A 346 8.32 -27.58 -6.43
C GLY A 346 7.98 -27.39 -7.90
#